data_AF-A0A968KYX7-F1
#
_entry.id   AF-A0A968KYX7-F1
#
_cell.length_a   1.000
_cell.length_b   1.000
_cell.length_c   1.000
_cell.angle_alpha   90.00
_cell.angle_beta   90.00
_cell.angle_gamma   90.00
#
_symmetry.space_group_name_H-M   'P 1'
#
loop_
_entity.id
_entity.type
_entity.pdbx_description
1 polymer ?
#
loop_
_entity_poly.entity_id
_entity_poly.type
_entity_poly.pdbx_seq_one_letter_code
_entity_poly.pdbx_strand_id
1 'polypeptide(L)'
;MFKTKNLSVVLLIAAVLFAQVGTVLAAPQTQDTTPITGTIQSIAVGTDGNGDPVVIVTVLLDDMVTTQTVNLSVDTAVGLGLLELDPVTGEPVLDPVTGLPVADESQVGQPVEIDPTAVLPDEEPAEESTNPISALLAAFFGEDAGVIDAYHQDGFGFGVIAQAMWMSKNVEGDASLTGLILEAKQSGDYSALFPEGTENIPTNWGQLKKMLSDKKNNLGVIVSGHANSDDSTELSTQQNNGNGNGQGKGKDNNPGKGKGKGHNK
;
A
#
# COMPACT_ATOMS: atom_id res chain seq x y z
N MET A 1 -21.49 18.38 30.96
CA MET A 1 -21.62 19.68 30.27
C MET A 1 -20.35 19.94 29.48
N PHE A 2 -20.29 19.46 28.22
CA PHE A 2 -19.15 19.73 27.34
C PHE A 2 -19.26 21.16 26.82
N LYS A 3 -18.16 21.92 26.94
CA LYS A 3 -18.07 23.34 26.56
C LYS A 3 -18.33 23.49 25.05
N THR A 4 -19.48 24.02 24.69
CA THR A 4 -19.96 24.29 23.31
C THR A 4 -19.09 25.23 22.49
N LYS A 5 -18.07 25.86 23.10
CA LYS A 5 -17.17 26.80 22.42
C LYS A 5 -16.14 26.14 21.48
N ASN A 6 -15.82 24.86 21.69
CA ASN A 6 -14.83 24.17 20.85
C ASN A 6 -15.45 23.48 19.63
N LEU A 7 -16.77 23.24 19.64
CA LEU A 7 -17.47 22.58 18.53
C LEU A 7 -17.57 23.49 17.29
N SER A 8 -17.71 24.80 17.49
CA SER A 8 -17.88 25.76 16.39
C SER A 8 -16.59 26.00 15.58
N VAL A 9 -15.43 25.82 16.21
CA VAL A 9 -14.12 25.96 15.53
C VAL A 9 -13.80 24.73 14.70
N VAL A 10 -14.09 23.53 15.22
CA VAL A 10 -13.91 22.27 14.48
C VAL A 10 -14.83 22.21 13.26
N LEU A 11 -16.07 22.68 13.39
CA LEU A 11 -17.04 22.66 12.28
C LEU A 11 -16.71 23.68 11.18
N LEU A 12 -16.05 24.79 11.52
CA LEU A 12 -15.59 25.79 10.55
C LEU A 12 -14.33 25.33 9.77
N ILE A 13 -13.41 24.64 10.44
CA ILE A 13 -12.23 24.03 9.78
C ILE A 13 -12.68 22.92 8.83
N ALA A 14 -13.65 22.08 9.23
CA ALA A 14 -14.22 21.06 8.35
C ALA A 14 -14.86 21.65 7.09
N ALA A 15 -15.59 22.78 7.20
CA ALA A 15 -16.22 23.41 6.05
C ALA A 15 -15.23 24.04 5.04
N VAL A 16 -14.07 24.51 5.50
CA VAL A 16 -13.02 25.07 4.62
C VAL A 16 -12.25 23.98 3.87
N LEU A 17 -12.16 22.76 4.43
CA LEU A 17 -11.50 21.62 3.78
C LEU A 17 -12.30 21.05 2.60
N PHE A 18 -13.62 21.23 2.54
CA PHE A 18 -14.44 20.78 1.40
C PHE A 18 -14.48 21.77 0.22
N ALA A 19 -13.88 22.95 0.35
CA ALA A 19 -13.99 24.02 -0.67
C ALA A 19 -12.90 23.98 -1.76
N GLN A 20 -11.98 23.00 -1.74
CA GLN A 20 -10.84 22.94 -2.68
C GLN A 20 -10.82 21.72 -3.61
N VAL A 21 -11.96 21.07 -3.85
CA VAL A 21 -12.10 20.22 -5.04
C VAL A 21 -12.31 21.11 -6.26
N GLY A 22 -11.23 21.77 -6.69
CA GLY A 22 -11.17 22.33 -8.03
C GLY A 22 -11.39 21.17 -9.00
N THR A 23 -12.52 21.17 -9.70
CA THR A 23 -12.73 20.27 -10.82
C THR A 23 -11.62 20.56 -11.82
N VAL A 24 -10.61 19.70 -11.86
CA VAL A 24 -9.70 19.61 -13.00
C VAL A 24 -10.59 19.14 -14.14
N LEU A 25 -11.15 20.10 -14.86
CA LEU A 25 -11.70 19.82 -16.18
C LEU A 25 -10.48 19.45 -17.02
N ALA A 26 -10.23 18.15 -17.15
CA ALA A 26 -9.31 17.64 -18.16
C ALA A 26 -9.74 18.25 -19.49
N ALA A 27 -8.92 19.17 -20.00
CA ALA A 27 -9.16 19.73 -21.31
C ALA A 27 -9.17 18.57 -22.31
N PRO A 28 -10.03 18.60 -23.35
CA PRO A 28 -9.98 17.60 -24.40
C PRO A 28 -8.55 17.55 -24.94
N GLN A 29 -7.92 16.38 -24.90
CA GLN A 29 -6.64 16.12 -25.55
C GLN A 29 -6.85 16.27 -27.05
N THR A 30 -6.80 17.50 -27.57
CA THR A 30 -6.65 17.72 -29.00
C THR A 30 -5.26 17.23 -29.35
N GLN A 31 -5.17 15.96 -29.79
CA GLN A 31 -3.96 15.40 -30.37
C GLN A 31 -3.49 16.34 -31.49
N ASP A 32 -2.25 16.79 -31.39
CA ASP A 32 -1.60 17.55 -32.45
C ASP A 32 -1.63 16.68 -33.72
N THR A 33 -2.15 17.23 -34.82
CA THR A 33 -2.25 16.49 -36.09
C THR A 33 -0.92 16.41 -36.84
N THR A 34 0.13 17.01 -36.28
CA THR A 34 1.47 17.00 -36.88
C THR A 34 2.11 15.63 -36.67
N PRO A 35 2.53 14.93 -37.75
CA PRO A 35 3.22 13.65 -37.63
C PRO A 35 4.42 13.71 -36.69
N ILE A 36 4.60 12.66 -35.91
CA ILE A 36 5.75 12.51 -35.03
C ILE A 36 6.90 11.98 -35.89
N THR A 37 7.87 12.83 -36.19
CA THR A 37 9.06 12.49 -36.97
C THR A 37 10.30 12.48 -36.11
N GLY A 38 11.16 11.48 -36.33
CA GLY A 38 12.43 11.39 -35.62
C GLY A 38 13.16 10.08 -35.85
N THR A 39 14.13 9.77 -34.98
CA THR A 39 14.94 8.56 -35.00
C THR A 39 14.51 7.61 -33.88
N ILE A 40 14.30 6.34 -34.19
CA ILE A 40 13.92 5.33 -33.19
C ILE A 40 15.08 5.11 -32.20
N GLN A 41 14.83 5.33 -30.92
CA GLN A 41 15.80 5.10 -29.84
C GLN A 41 15.62 3.73 -29.19
N SER A 42 14.37 3.27 -29.05
CA SER A 42 14.05 1.96 -28.50
C SER A 42 12.69 1.49 -28.97
N ILE A 43 12.53 0.18 -29.09
CA ILE A 43 11.26 -0.51 -29.32
C ILE A 43 11.12 -1.53 -28.20
N ALA A 44 10.00 -1.50 -27.49
CA ALA A 44 9.64 -2.49 -26.50
C ALA A 44 8.23 -2.99 -26.78
N VAL A 45 7.91 -4.19 -26.31
CA VAL A 45 6.58 -4.78 -26.43
C VAL A 45 6.05 -5.08 -25.03
N GLY A 46 4.81 -4.68 -24.78
CA GLY A 46 4.13 -4.84 -23.50
C GLY A 46 2.65 -5.17 -23.71
N THR A 47 1.86 -4.93 -22.66
CA THR A 47 0.40 -5.08 -22.69
C THR A 47 -0.26 -3.82 -22.13
N ASP A 48 -1.40 -3.43 -22.67
CA ASP A 48 -2.25 -2.39 -22.10
C ASP A 48 -3.00 -2.88 -20.84
N GLY A 49 -3.82 -2.02 -20.24
CA GLY A 49 -4.64 -2.32 -19.07
C GLY A 49 -5.73 -3.38 -19.32
N ASN A 50 -6.02 -3.72 -20.58
CA ASN A 50 -6.92 -4.80 -20.97
C ASN A 50 -6.18 -6.13 -21.20
N GLY A 51 -4.84 -6.11 -21.20
CA GLY A 51 -3.99 -7.25 -21.51
C GLY A 51 -3.73 -7.45 -23.00
N ASP A 52 -4.12 -6.48 -23.85
CA ASP A 52 -3.86 -6.51 -25.28
C ASP A 52 -2.42 -6.07 -25.57
N PRO A 53 -1.70 -6.72 -26.51
CA PRO A 53 -0.32 -6.39 -26.80
C PRO A 53 -0.18 -4.98 -27.39
N VAL A 54 0.79 -4.22 -26.87
CA VAL A 54 1.12 -2.87 -27.34
C VAL A 54 2.61 -2.73 -27.61
N VAL A 55 2.95 -1.91 -28.60
CA VAL A 55 4.35 -1.63 -28.97
C VAL A 55 4.69 -0.22 -28.48
N ILE A 56 5.68 -0.15 -27.59
CA ILE A 56 6.15 1.07 -26.96
C ILE A 56 7.39 1.54 -27.73
N VAL A 57 7.29 2.69 -28.39
CA VAL A 57 8.37 3.23 -29.22
C VAL A 57 8.84 4.54 -28.61
N THR A 58 10.14 4.65 -28.34
CA THR A 58 10.76 5.92 -27.97
C THR A 58 11.46 6.49 -29.19
N VAL A 59 11.05 7.69 -29.60
CA VAL A 59 11.57 8.42 -30.76
C VAL A 59 12.34 9.65 -30.28
N LEU A 60 13.55 9.85 -30.77
CA LEU A 60 14.27 11.12 -30.68
C LEU A 60 13.76 12.03 -31.78
N LEU A 61 13.05 13.10 -31.43
CA LEU A 61 12.46 14.03 -32.38
C LEU A 61 13.54 14.75 -33.20
N ASP A 62 13.16 15.29 -34.37
CA ASP A 62 14.09 15.95 -35.30
C ASP A 62 14.85 17.16 -34.72
N ASP A 63 14.41 17.68 -33.57
CA ASP A 63 15.16 18.71 -32.83
C ASP A 63 16.44 18.16 -32.16
N MET A 64 16.63 16.82 -32.16
CA MET A 64 17.75 16.06 -31.62
C MET A 64 17.99 16.27 -30.12
N VAL A 65 16.99 16.77 -29.39
CA VAL A 65 17.07 17.09 -27.96
C VAL A 65 15.92 16.45 -27.17
N THR A 66 14.76 16.30 -27.78
CA THR A 66 13.56 15.78 -27.12
C THR A 66 13.26 14.35 -27.56
N THR A 67 12.91 13.51 -26.59
CA THR A 67 12.41 12.16 -26.85
C THR A 67 10.93 12.10 -26.54
N GLN A 68 10.18 11.42 -27.39
CA GLN A 68 8.78 11.12 -27.19
C GLN A 68 8.58 9.60 -27.16
N THR A 69 7.87 9.12 -26.15
CA THR A 69 7.44 7.72 -26.10
C THR A 69 5.98 7.64 -26.52
N VAL A 70 5.67 6.69 -27.40
CA VAL A 70 4.31 6.46 -27.90
C VAL A 70 3.96 4.98 -27.80
N ASN A 71 2.69 4.71 -27.54
CA ASN A 71 2.12 3.37 -27.57
C ASN A 71 1.40 3.16 -28.90
N LEU A 72 1.70 2.07 -29.59
CA LEU A 72 1.13 1.72 -30.89
C LEU A 72 0.43 0.37 -30.80
N SER A 73 -0.63 0.21 -31.59
CA SER A 73 -1.21 -1.12 -31.82
C SER A 73 -0.25 -2.02 -32.60
N VAL A 74 -0.40 -3.34 -32.44
CA VAL A 74 0.39 -4.32 -33.20
C VAL A 74 0.25 -4.08 -34.71
N ASP A 75 -0.96 -3.88 -35.22
CA ASP A 75 -1.18 -3.64 -36.65
C ASP A 75 -0.43 -2.41 -37.18
N THR A 76 -0.41 -1.33 -36.40
CA THR A 76 0.33 -0.10 -36.74
C THR A 76 1.82 -0.38 -36.74
N ALA A 77 2.32 -1.08 -35.73
CA ALA A 77 3.74 -1.42 -35.61
C ALA A 77 4.21 -2.35 -36.74
N VAL A 78 3.37 -3.30 -37.18
CA VAL A 78 3.62 -4.12 -38.38
C VAL A 78 3.69 -3.24 -39.63
N GLY A 79 2.74 -2.32 -39.80
CA GLY A 79 2.72 -1.38 -40.93
C GLY A 79 3.96 -0.48 -40.99
N LEU A 80 4.55 -0.16 -39.84
CA LEU A 80 5.79 0.60 -39.71
C LEU A 80 7.06 -0.27 -39.74
N GLY A 81 6.94 -1.59 -39.78
CA GLY A 81 8.08 -2.52 -39.80
C GLY A 81 8.84 -2.62 -38.47
N LEU A 82 8.20 -2.30 -37.34
CA LEU A 82 8.81 -2.26 -36.01
C LEU A 82 8.85 -3.62 -35.31
N LEU A 83 8.25 -4.64 -35.91
CA LEU A 83 8.14 -6.00 -35.37
C LEU A 83 8.80 -7.00 -36.32
N GLU A 84 9.38 -8.05 -35.75
CA GLU A 84 9.90 -9.17 -36.53
C GLU A 84 8.73 -9.97 -37.10
N LEU A 85 8.73 -10.18 -38.42
CA LEU A 85 7.69 -10.94 -39.14
C LEU A 85 8.23 -12.28 -39.61
N ASP A 86 7.42 -13.33 -39.50
CA ASP A 86 7.73 -14.61 -40.11
C ASP A 86 7.73 -14.44 -41.65
N PRO A 87 8.82 -14.81 -42.34
CA PRO A 87 8.96 -14.57 -43.77
C PRO A 87 8.02 -15.42 -44.64
N VAL A 88 7.37 -16.44 -44.07
CA VAL A 88 6.45 -17.36 -44.74
C VAL A 88 5.00 -16.90 -44.55
N THR A 89 4.61 -16.54 -43.32
CA THR A 89 3.22 -16.17 -43.01
C THR A 89 2.96 -14.66 -43.09
N GLY A 90 3.99 -13.84 -42.88
CA GLY A 90 3.86 -12.39 -42.73
C GLY A 90 3.26 -11.95 -41.39
N GLU A 91 3.12 -12.87 -40.44
CA GLU A 91 2.61 -12.58 -39.09
C GLU A 91 3.76 -12.22 -38.12
N PRO A 92 3.50 -11.45 -37.05
CA PRO A 92 4.50 -11.17 -36.03
C PRO A 92 5.03 -12.45 -35.37
N VAL A 93 6.35 -12.55 -35.26
CA VAL A 93 7.00 -13.61 -34.47
C VAL A 93 6.69 -13.35 -33.00
N LEU A 94 6.22 -14.38 -32.30
CA LEU A 94 5.90 -14.30 -30.87
C LEU A 94 7.06 -14.86 -30.02
N ASP A 95 7.37 -14.16 -28.93
CA ASP A 95 8.32 -14.64 -27.93
C ASP A 95 7.72 -15.87 -27.20
N PRO A 96 8.47 -16.99 -27.09
CA PRO A 96 7.93 -18.23 -26.55
C PRO A 96 7.70 -18.21 -25.03
N VAL A 97 8.23 -17.22 -24.31
CA VAL A 97 8.09 -17.08 -22.86
C VAL A 97 6.92 -16.18 -22.52
N THR A 98 6.82 -15.03 -23.19
CA THR A 98 5.82 -13.99 -22.90
C THR A 98 4.57 -14.13 -23.77
N GLY A 99 4.67 -14.76 -24.94
CA GLY A 99 3.60 -14.81 -25.94
C GLY A 99 3.35 -13.50 -26.67
N LEU A 100 4.20 -12.48 -26.47
CA LEU A 100 4.09 -11.16 -27.10
C LEU A 100 4.89 -11.09 -28.41
N PRO A 101 4.54 -10.19 -29.34
CA PRO A 101 5.36 -9.92 -30.52
C PRO A 101 6.81 -9.56 -30.19
N VAL A 102 7.75 -9.96 -31.04
CA VAL A 102 9.16 -9.62 -30.93
C VAL A 102 9.44 -8.33 -31.69
N ALA A 103 10.10 -7.36 -31.04
CA ALA A 103 10.52 -6.12 -31.67
C ALA A 103 11.64 -6.33 -32.69
N ASP A 104 11.59 -5.65 -33.83
CA ASP A 104 12.69 -5.63 -34.79
C ASP A 104 13.76 -4.61 -34.36
N GLU A 105 14.75 -5.08 -33.60
CA GLU A 105 15.86 -4.22 -33.13
C GLU A 105 16.68 -3.60 -34.26
N SER A 106 16.59 -4.11 -35.50
CA SER A 106 17.29 -3.51 -36.64
C SER A 106 16.75 -2.14 -37.05
N GLN A 107 15.52 -1.80 -36.62
CA GLN A 107 14.93 -0.49 -36.81
C GLN A 107 15.46 0.57 -35.83
N VAL A 108 16.15 0.19 -34.76
CA VAL A 108 16.75 1.17 -33.82
C VAL A 108 17.82 1.97 -34.55
N GLY A 109 17.73 3.30 -34.45
CA GLY A 109 18.57 4.25 -35.18
C GLY A 109 18.08 4.61 -36.58
N GLN A 110 16.96 4.03 -37.06
CA GLN A 110 16.32 4.41 -38.32
C GLN A 110 15.34 5.58 -38.13
N PRO A 111 15.12 6.39 -39.18
CA PRO A 111 14.08 7.42 -39.15
C PRO A 111 12.69 6.78 -39.18
N VAL A 112 11.74 7.41 -38.50
CA VAL A 112 10.33 7.00 -38.45
C VAL A 112 9.42 8.23 -38.55
N GLU A 113 8.26 8.04 -39.17
CA GLU A 113 7.15 8.99 -39.19
C GLU A 113 5.91 8.28 -38.68
N ILE A 114 5.37 8.73 -37.54
CA ILE A 114 4.23 8.12 -36.87
C ILE A 114 3.04 9.06 -36.99
N ASP A 115 1.93 8.54 -37.53
CA ASP A 115 0.66 9.26 -37.57
C ASP A 115 0.13 9.43 -36.13
N PRO A 116 -0.14 10.66 -35.65
CA PRO A 116 -0.60 10.90 -34.29
C PRO A 116 -1.96 10.23 -34.01
N THR A 117 -2.76 9.98 -35.04
CA THR A 117 -4.05 9.28 -34.93
C THR A 117 -3.89 7.78 -34.70
N ALA A 118 -2.72 7.23 -34.99
CA ALA A 118 -2.36 5.83 -34.73
C ALA A 118 -1.72 5.63 -33.35
N VAL A 119 -1.36 6.72 -32.66
CA VAL A 119 -0.88 6.68 -31.28
C VAL A 119 -2.05 6.37 -30.37
N LEU A 120 -1.94 5.24 -29.66
CA LEU A 120 -2.85 4.90 -28.60
C LEU A 120 -2.71 5.96 -27.51
N PRO A 121 -3.83 6.52 -27.01
CA PRO A 121 -3.76 7.45 -25.89
C PRO A 121 -3.01 6.76 -24.76
N ASP A 122 -2.10 7.48 -24.11
CA ASP A 122 -1.56 7.00 -22.84
C ASP A 122 -2.76 6.67 -21.97
N GLU A 123 -2.87 5.41 -21.57
CA GLU A 123 -3.79 5.06 -20.52
C GLU A 123 -3.33 5.90 -19.33
N GLU A 124 -4.13 6.91 -18.97
CA GLU A 124 -4.02 7.51 -17.65
C GLU A 124 -3.96 6.32 -16.69
N PRO A 125 -2.96 6.24 -15.80
CA PRO A 125 -2.80 5.09 -14.94
C PRO A 125 -4.16 4.86 -14.34
N ALA A 126 -4.79 3.72 -14.71
CA ALA A 126 -6.13 3.41 -14.26
C ALA A 126 -6.08 3.65 -12.76
N GLU A 127 -6.82 4.64 -12.25
CA GLU A 127 -6.81 4.92 -10.82
C GLU A 127 -7.19 3.59 -10.18
N GLU A 128 -6.18 2.86 -9.69
CA GLU A 128 -6.38 1.55 -9.10
C GLU A 128 -7.45 1.81 -8.07
N SER A 129 -8.64 1.24 -8.27
CA SER A 129 -9.82 1.64 -7.54
C SER A 129 -9.50 1.46 -6.07
N THR A 130 -9.09 2.56 -5.44
CA THR A 130 -8.39 2.49 -4.16
C THR A 130 -9.38 1.91 -3.20
N ASN A 131 -8.99 0.87 -2.45
CA ASN A 131 -9.95 0.21 -1.60
C ASN A 131 -10.55 1.27 -0.66
N PRO A 132 -11.89 1.36 -0.51
CA PRO A 132 -12.48 2.42 0.30
C PRO A 132 -12.00 2.38 1.76
N ILE A 133 -11.57 1.20 2.25
CA ILE A 133 -10.95 1.05 3.56
C ILE A 133 -9.52 1.61 3.56
N SER A 134 -8.74 1.40 2.50
CA SER A 134 -7.41 1.99 2.34
C SER A 134 -7.46 3.51 2.28
N ALA A 135 -8.38 4.08 1.51
CA ALA A 135 -8.62 5.52 1.48
C ALA A 135 -9.02 6.08 2.87
N LEU A 136 -9.87 5.36 3.62
CA LEU A 136 -10.26 5.76 4.98
C LEU A 136 -9.07 5.73 5.95
N LEU A 137 -8.26 4.66 5.90
CA LEU A 137 -7.09 4.51 6.75
C LEU A 137 -6.01 5.54 6.39
N ALA A 138 -5.78 5.78 5.10
CA ALA A 138 -4.91 6.83 4.58
C ALA A 138 -5.30 8.20 5.15
N ALA A 139 -6.57 8.57 5.04
CA ALA A 139 -7.08 9.83 5.59
C ALA A 139 -6.94 9.92 7.12
N PHE A 140 -7.12 8.81 7.85
CA PHE A 140 -7.02 8.79 9.30
C PHE A 140 -5.58 8.88 9.81
N PHE A 141 -4.66 8.15 9.17
CA PHE A 141 -3.26 8.08 9.59
C PHE A 141 -2.38 9.15 8.97
N GLY A 142 -2.81 9.76 7.86
CA GLY A 142 -2.04 10.71 7.06
C GLY A 142 -1.07 10.03 6.11
N GLU A 143 -1.46 8.87 5.58
CA GLU A 143 -0.62 8.00 4.75
C GLU A 143 -1.16 7.87 3.33
N ASP A 144 -0.36 7.34 2.42
CA ASP A 144 -0.77 7.03 1.05
C ASP A 144 -1.66 5.77 1.02
N ALA A 145 -2.76 5.84 0.25
CA ALA A 145 -3.73 4.74 0.19
C ALA A 145 -3.20 3.54 -0.61
N GLY A 146 -2.34 3.77 -1.61
CA GLY A 146 -1.65 2.72 -2.36
C GLY A 146 -0.70 1.92 -1.47
N VAL A 147 -0.04 2.56 -0.51
CA VAL A 147 0.78 1.86 0.50
C VAL A 147 -0.06 0.90 1.36
N ILE A 148 -1.26 1.31 1.75
CA ILE A 148 -2.18 0.46 2.54
C ILE A 148 -2.74 -0.68 1.67
N ASP A 149 -3.05 -0.40 0.42
CA ASP A 149 -3.49 -1.42 -0.54
C ASP A 149 -2.39 -2.44 -0.82
N ALA A 150 -1.12 -2.03 -0.94
CA ALA A 150 0.01 -2.94 -1.07
C ALA A 150 0.11 -3.91 0.11
N TYR A 151 0.03 -3.41 1.36
CA TYR A 151 0.00 -4.29 2.54
C TYR A 151 -1.21 -5.23 2.52
N HIS A 152 -2.36 -4.80 2.01
CA HIS A 152 -3.51 -5.69 1.90
C HIS A 152 -3.30 -6.78 0.85
N GLN A 153 -2.68 -6.44 -0.28
CA GLN A 153 -2.30 -7.40 -1.33
C GLN A 153 -1.26 -8.42 -0.83
N ASP A 154 -0.38 -8.03 0.11
CA ASP A 154 0.54 -8.94 0.81
C ASP A 154 -0.17 -9.93 1.77
N GLY A 155 -1.49 -9.86 1.86
CA GLY A 155 -2.33 -10.78 2.63
C GLY A 155 -2.65 -10.31 4.05
N PHE A 156 -2.30 -9.07 4.42
CA PHE A 156 -2.68 -8.51 5.71
C PHE A 156 -4.12 -7.98 5.68
N GLY A 157 -4.96 -8.43 6.62
CA GLY A 157 -6.28 -7.82 6.79
C GLY A 157 -6.20 -6.37 7.27
N PHE A 158 -7.11 -5.50 6.82
CA PHE A 158 -7.14 -4.08 7.19
C PHE A 158 -7.11 -3.80 8.70
N GLY A 159 -7.72 -4.67 9.51
CA GLY A 159 -7.67 -4.53 10.97
C GLY A 159 -6.26 -4.73 11.56
N VAL A 160 -5.42 -5.53 10.92
CA VAL A 160 -4.01 -5.73 11.29
C VAL A 160 -3.18 -4.54 10.83
N ILE A 161 -3.40 -4.06 9.60
CA ILE A 161 -2.74 -2.87 9.06
C ILE A 161 -3.01 -1.65 9.94
N ALA A 162 -4.28 -1.41 10.30
CA ALA A 162 -4.66 -0.32 11.20
C ALA A 162 -4.00 -0.43 12.58
N GLN A 163 -3.87 -1.66 13.12
CA GLN A 163 -3.15 -1.87 14.40
C GLN A 163 -1.66 -1.57 14.27
N ALA A 164 -1.02 -1.98 13.17
CA ALA A 164 0.38 -1.69 12.92
C ALA A 164 0.64 -0.19 12.76
N MET A 165 -0.20 0.51 11.98
CA MET A 165 -0.13 1.97 11.81
C MET A 165 -0.32 2.72 13.14
N TRP A 166 -1.29 2.28 13.95
CA TRP A 166 -1.48 2.84 15.29
C TRP A 166 -0.25 2.64 16.19
N MET A 167 0.38 1.46 16.14
CA MET A 167 1.58 1.17 16.89
C MET A 167 2.79 1.98 16.43
N SER A 168 2.99 2.12 15.10
CA SER A 168 4.02 2.98 14.54
C SER A 168 3.85 4.44 14.99
N LYS A 169 2.61 4.97 14.89
CA LYS A 169 2.30 6.34 15.31
C LYS A 169 2.51 6.60 16.80
N ASN A 170 2.25 5.61 17.66
CA ASN A 170 2.50 5.73 19.10
C ASN A 170 3.98 5.83 19.49
N VAL A 171 4.87 5.42 18.59
CA VAL A 171 6.32 5.49 18.78
C VAL A 171 6.96 6.53 17.86
N GLU A 172 6.15 7.44 17.33
CA GLU A 172 6.58 8.51 16.40
C GLU A 172 7.25 7.97 15.13
N GLY A 173 6.88 6.75 14.71
CA GLY A 173 7.31 6.16 13.45
C GLY A 173 6.45 6.55 12.25
N ASP A 174 6.87 6.09 11.08
CA ASP A 174 6.29 6.34 9.77
C ASP A 174 5.71 5.05 9.13
N ALA A 175 5.34 5.12 7.85
CA ALA A 175 4.96 3.97 7.03
C ALA A 175 6.04 2.87 7.02
N SER A 176 7.33 3.24 6.98
CA SER A 176 8.44 2.28 6.99
C SER A 176 8.40 1.41 8.24
N LEU A 177 8.21 2.01 9.42
CA LEU A 177 8.06 1.25 10.66
C LEU A 177 6.76 0.42 10.68
N THR A 178 5.69 0.90 10.05
CA THR A 178 4.46 0.10 9.87
C THR A 178 4.76 -1.18 9.08
N GLY A 179 5.52 -1.09 7.99
CA GLY A 179 5.97 -2.23 7.20
C GLY A 179 6.79 -3.23 8.03
N LEU A 180 7.78 -2.75 8.80
CA LEU A 180 8.59 -3.61 9.68
C LEU A 180 7.74 -4.33 10.73
N ILE A 181 6.72 -3.66 11.30
CA ILE A 181 5.80 -4.25 12.27
C ILE A 181 4.96 -5.37 11.61
N LEU A 182 4.51 -5.16 10.37
CA LEU A 182 3.74 -6.14 9.61
C LEU A 182 4.60 -7.34 9.23
N GLU A 183 5.84 -7.12 8.77
CA GLU A 183 6.80 -8.17 8.46
C GLU A 183 7.12 -9.01 9.71
N ALA A 184 7.42 -8.36 10.84
CA ALA A 184 7.66 -9.04 12.13
C ALA A 184 6.44 -9.87 12.58
N LYS A 185 5.23 -9.42 12.26
CA LYS A 185 4.00 -10.16 12.55
C LYS A 185 3.89 -11.42 11.68
N GLN A 186 4.25 -11.32 10.40
CA GLN A 186 4.19 -12.41 9.45
C GLN A 186 5.27 -13.47 9.72
N SER A 187 6.50 -13.03 10.00
CA SER A 187 7.62 -13.91 10.35
C SER A 187 7.49 -14.49 11.76
N GLY A 188 6.83 -13.77 12.67
CA GLY A 188 6.82 -14.07 14.10
C GLY A 188 8.10 -13.68 14.83
N ASP A 189 9.06 -13.06 14.14
CA ASP A 189 10.29 -12.54 14.72
C ASP A 189 10.18 -11.02 14.90
N TYR A 190 10.18 -10.60 16.17
CA TYR A 190 10.08 -9.20 16.54
C TYR A 190 11.42 -8.55 16.85
N SER A 191 12.51 -9.33 16.79
CA SER A 191 13.85 -8.87 17.19
C SER A 191 14.32 -7.69 16.34
N ALA A 192 13.95 -7.66 15.05
CA ALA A 192 14.28 -6.60 14.10
C ALA A 192 13.68 -5.22 14.46
N LEU A 193 12.64 -5.18 15.32
CA LEU A 193 12.03 -3.93 15.77
C LEU A 193 12.83 -3.27 16.90
N PHE A 194 13.79 -3.96 17.50
CA PHE A 194 14.51 -3.50 18.67
C PHE A 194 16.02 -3.44 18.42
N PRO A 195 16.75 -2.57 19.12
CA PRO A 195 18.21 -2.57 19.08
C PRO A 195 18.78 -3.92 19.53
N GLU A 196 19.95 -4.27 18.99
CA GLU A 196 20.68 -5.46 19.42
C GLU A 196 20.98 -5.41 20.93
N GLY A 197 20.81 -6.55 21.61
CA GLY A 197 21.00 -6.66 23.05
C GLY A 197 19.79 -6.25 23.91
N THR A 198 18.65 -5.91 23.30
CA THR A 198 17.40 -5.66 24.04
C THR A 198 16.95 -6.93 24.77
N GLU A 199 16.85 -6.85 26.10
CA GLU A 199 16.25 -7.91 26.92
C GLU A 199 14.72 -7.80 26.89
N ASN A 200 14.01 -8.94 26.87
CA ASN A 200 12.54 -9.04 26.82
C ASN A 200 11.88 -8.68 25.47
N ILE A 201 12.49 -9.08 24.35
CA ILE A 201 11.86 -9.02 23.03
C ILE A 201 10.53 -9.81 23.04
N PRO A 202 9.44 -9.23 22.53
CA PRO A 202 8.15 -9.91 22.49
C PRO A 202 8.21 -11.16 21.60
N THR A 203 7.59 -12.24 22.06
CA THR A 203 7.54 -13.53 21.34
C THR A 203 6.26 -13.70 20.52
N ASN A 204 5.31 -12.78 20.67
CA ASN A 204 4.04 -12.80 19.94
C ASN A 204 3.42 -11.41 19.82
N TRP A 205 2.47 -11.29 18.90
CA TRP A 205 1.75 -10.05 18.59
C TRP A 205 1.07 -9.40 19.80
N GLY A 206 0.58 -10.21 20.75
CA GLY A 206 -0.05 -9.70 21.97
C GLY A 206 0.94 -9.00 22.89
N GLN A 207 2.13 -9.59 23.04
CA GLN A 207 3.23 -9.01 23.83
C GLN A 207 3.77 -7.74 23.18
N LEU A 208 3.96 -7.73 21.85
CA LEU A 208 4.36 -6.53 21.11
C LEU A 208 3.37 -5.38 21.35
N LYS A 209 2.07 -5.63 21.15
CA LYS A 209 1.02 -4.62 21.39
C LYS A 209 1.05 -4.07 22.80
N LYS A 210 1.22 -4.94 23.80
CA LYS A 210 1.26 -4.52 25.21
C LYS A 210 2.48 -3.63 25.47
N MET A 211 3.64 -4.03 24.98
CA MET A 211 4.90 -3.29 25.11
C MET A 211 4.80 -1.90 24.48
N LEU A 212 4.21 -1.79 23.29
CA LEU A 212 4.04 -0.53 22.56
C LEU A 212 2.93 0.37 23.11
N SER A 213 1.95 -0.22 23.80
CA SER A 213 0.86 0.54 24.43
C SER A 213 1.27 1.11 25.80
N ASP A 214 2.21 0.47 26.48
CA ASP A 214 2.75 0.95 27.75
C ASP A 214 3.72 2.11 27.50
N LYS A 215 3.27 3.34 27.78
CA LYS A 215 4.03 4.60 27.59
C LYS A 215 5.44 4.62 28.21
N LYS A 216 5.77 3.68 29.11
CA LYS A 216 7.09 3.56 29.73
C LYS A 216 8.09 2.76 28.88
N ASN A 217 7.62 1.90 27.99
CA ASN A 217 8.44 0.96 27.20
C ASN A 217 8.14 1.06 25.69
N ASN A 218 7.74 2.25 25.23
CA ASN A 218 7.48 2.47 23.82
C ASN A 218 8.80 2.39 23.01
N LEU A 219 8.75 2.01 21.73
CA LEU A 219 9.98 1.86 20.92
C LEU A 219 10.79 3.16 20.86
N GLY A 220 10.14 4.33 20.89
CA GLY A 220 10.84 5.61 20.96
C GLY A 220 11.75 5.74 22.19
N VAL A 221 11.32 5.30 23.38
CA VAL A 221 12.14 5.30 24.61
C VAL A 221 13.26 4.25 24.56
N ILE A 222 13.01 3.09 23.94
CA ILE A 222 14.00 2.02 23.79
C ILE A 222 15.07 2.39 22.74
N VAL A 223 14.66 2.96 21.60
CA VAL A 223 15.54 3.37 20.49
C VAL A 223 16.32 4.64 20.82
N SER A 224 15.76 5.56 21.62
CA SER A 224 16.49 6.76 22.07
C SER A 224 17.48 6.52 23.21
N GLY A 225 17.69 5.26 23.64
CA GLY A 225 18.60 4.92 24.73
C GLY A 225 18.21 5.50 26.10
N HIS A 226 16.97 5.99 26.23
CA HIS A 226 16.41 6.57 27.46
C HIS A 226 15.57 5.57 28.26
N ALA A 227 15.66 4.27 27.94
CA ALA A 227 15.19 3.20 28.82
C ALA A 227 16.04 3.22 30.10
N ASN A 228 15.73 4.16 31.00
CA ASN A 228 16.37 4.25 32.31
C ASN A 228 16.19 2.91 33.02
N SER A 229 17.32 2.23 33.19
CA SER A 229 17.52 1.18 34.16
C SER A 229 17.38 1.77 35.56
N ASP A 230 16.14 1.92 36.03
CA ASP A 230 15.83 2.13 37.45
C ASP A 230 14.32 1.91 37.69
N ASP A 231 13.91 0.64 37.72
CA ASP A 231 12.91 0.21 38.71
C ASP A 231 13.11 -1.28 39.00
N SER A 232 14.02 -1.52 39.95
CA SER A 232 14.11 -2.79 40.65
C SER A 232 13.00 -2.85 41.69
N THR A 233 11.75 -3.14 41.28
CA THR A 233 10.78 -3.72 42.23
C THR A 233 9.80 -4.69 41.58
N GLU A 234 9.78 -5.88 42.21
CA GLU A 234 8.77 -6.94 42.17
C GLU A 234 8.77 -7.92 40.98
N LEU A 235 9.63 -8.94 41.14
CA LEU A 235 9.21 -10.33 40.95
C LEU A 235 7.78 -10.53 41.50
N SER A 236 6.82 -10.72 40.61
CA SER A 236 5.64 -11.53 40.87
C SER A 236 5.60 -12.65 39.85
N THR A 237 6.24 -13.76 40.23
CA THR A 237 5.88 -15.11 39.81
C THR A 237 4.37 -15.29 39.78
N GLN A 238 3.80 -15.50 38.59
CA GLN A 238 2.92 -16.65 38.37
C GLN A 238 2.76 -16.95 36.88
N GLN A 239 3.46 -18.01 36.46
CA GLN A 239 2.94 -18.91 35.45
C GLN A 239 1.50 -19.30 35.79
N ASN A 240 0.58 -19.10 34.85
CA ASN A 240 -0.27 -20.20 34.43
C ASN A 240 -0.81 -19.96 33.02
N ASN A 241 -0.22 -20.70 32.08
CA ASN A 241 -0.84 -21.02 30.80
C ASN A 241 -2.06 -21.90 31.05
N GLY A 242 -3.20 -21.54 30.48
CA GLY A 242 -4.41 -22.34 30.53
C GLY A 242 -5.44 -21.86 29.52
N ASN A 243 -5.20 -22.17 28.24
CA ASN A 243 -6.20 -22.12 27.18
C ASN A 243 -6.75 -23.54 27.00
N GLY A 244 -8.07 -23.76 27.13
CA GLY A 244 -8.67 -25.06 26.77
C GLY A 244 -10.04 -25.41 27.39
N ASN A 245 -11.07 -25.28 26.55
CA ASN A 245 -12.33 -26.02 26.49
C ASN A 245 -13.35 -25.98 27.64
N GLY A 246 -14.52 -25.41 27.30
CA GLY A 246 -15.76 -25.65 28.01
C GLY A 246 -16.40 -26.99 27.66
N GLN A 247 -17.05 -27.59 28.65
CA GLN A 247 -18.30 -28.37 28.55
C GLN A 247 -18.60 -28.96 29.94
N GLY A 248 -19.78 -28.66 30.50
CA GLY A 248 -20.25 -29.39 31.70
C GLY A 248 -21.27 -28.66 32.56
N LYS A 249 -22.54 -28.87 32.22
CA LYS A 249 -23.76 -28.59 32.99
C LYS A 249 -23.66 -28.80 34.52
N GLY A 250 -24.31 -27.89 35.26
CA GLY A 250 -24.83 -28.09 36.62
C GLY A 250 -25.31 -26.74 37.18
N LYS A 251 -26.49 -26.23 36.78
CA LYS A 251 -27.71 -26.28 37.62
C LYS A 251 -27.41 -26.56 39.09
N ASP A 252 -27.51 -25.53 39.93
CA ASP A 252 -28.53 -25.50 40.98
C ASP A 252 -28.77 -24.09 41.53
N ASN A 253 -30.05 -23.84 41.77
CA ASN A 253 -30.68 -22.61 42.21
C ASN A 253 -30.52 -22.43 43.73
N ASN A 254 -30.24 -21.22 44.22
CA ASN A 254 -31.14 -20.56 45.20
C ASN A 254 -30.74 -19.10 45.50
N PRO A 255 -31.64 -18.11 45.37
CA PRO A 255 -31.54 -16.81 46.01
C PRO A 255 -32.49 -16.74 47.22
N GLY A 256 -31.98 -16.95 48.43
CA GLY A 256 -32.76 -16.93 49.68
C GLY A 256 -32.50 -15.70 50.54
N LYS A 257 -33.35 -14.68 50.42
CA LYS A 257 -33.53 -13.57 51.37
C LYS A 257 -33.87 -14.09 52.77
N GLY A 258 -33.30 -13.50 53.83
CA GLY A 258 -33.77 -13.71 55.21
C GLY A 258 -33.11 -12.79 56.24
N LYS A 259 -33.85 -11.77 56.69
CA LYS A 259 -33.52 -10.78 57.73
C LYS A 259 -34.08 -11.28 59.08
N GLY A 260 -33.35 -11.11 60.20
CA GLY A 260 -33.90 -11.17 61.57
C GLY A 260 -32.93 -11.82 62.58
N LYS A 261 -32.24 -11.07 63.46
CA LYS A 261 -32.64 -10.63 64.82
C LYS A 261 -33.13 -11.76 65.74
N GLY A 262 -32.39 -12.05 66.82
CA GLY A 262 -32.90 -12.80 67.99
C GLY A 262 -31.81 -13.36 68.91
N HIS A 263 -31.87 -13.00 70.20
CA HIS A 263 -30.95 -13.31 71.30
C HIS A 263 -31.12 -14.70 71.94
N ASN A 264 -30.11 -15.06 72.75
CA ASN A 264 -30.09 -15.98 73.91
C ASN A 264 -30.03 -17.50 73.65
N LYS A 265 -28.95 -18.14 74.10
CA LYS A 265 -28.71 -18.50 75.51
C LYS A 265 -27.22 -18.65 75.78
#